data_AF-A0A7X7BE13-F1
#
_entry.id   AF-A0A7X7BE13-F1
#
_cell.length_a   1.000
_cell.length_b   1.000
_cell.length_c   1.000
_cell.angle_alpha   90.00
_cell.angle_beta   90.00
_cell.angle_gamma   90.00
#
_symmetry.space_group_name_H-M   'P 1'
#
loop_
_entity.id
_entity.type
_entity.pdbx_description
1 polymer ?
#
loop_
_entity_poly.entity_id
_entity_poly.type
_entity_poly.pdbx_seq_one_letter_code
_entity_poly.pdbx_strand_id
1 'polypeptide(L)'
;FRYAAELVRNGRIGKLHTVKIGLPGDPSGPEAPEMPIPSNLNYDMWLGSTPEVYYTEIRVHPQNDYGRPGWLRCEQFGAGMITGWGQHHFDSAAWGMDTELTGPISVEAVAQFPKSGLWDVHGDFMVKAEYENGVTMYTSGGYPNGIRYEGTDGWIFVSRGNYVASASDPVDQKANARALDASDPKILTSEIGENEIHLYESDNQHGNWLDCIKTRKEPISPVEMGHRACSVCLISHIAMKVPGKLLWDPAKERFLNSDWANSMLRRPQRYPYGTDYIKM
;
A
#
# COMPACT_ATOMS: atom_id res chain seq x y z
N PHE A 1 6.54 13.37 -4.49
CA PHE A 1 5.10 13.11 -4.39
C PHE A 1 4.30 14.39 -4.18
N ARG A 2 4.48 15.15 -3.08
CA ARG A 2 3.79 16.44 -2.81
C ARG A 2 3.64 17.34 -4.04
N TYR A 3 4.77 17.75 -4.63
CA TYR A 3 4.77 18.65 -5.79
C TYR A 3 3.99 18.11 -7.00
N ALA A 4 4.12 16.81 -7.30
CA ALA A 4 3.33 16.19 -8.38
C ALA A 4 1.83 16.24 -8.09
N ALA A 5 1.41 15.96 -6.84
CA ALA A 5 0.02 16.05 -6.43
C ALA A 5 -0.51 17.49 -6.50
N GLU A 6 0.28 18.50 -6.13
CA GLU A 6 -0.11 19.90 -6.27
C GLU A 6 -0.27 20.32 -7.73
N LEU A 7 0.63 19.91 -8.62
CA LEU A 7 0.47 20.16 -10.07
C LEU A 7 -0.83 19.53 -10.60
N VAL A 8 -1.15 18.30 -10.18
CA VAL A 8 -2.40 17.62 -10.54
C VAL A 8 -3.62 18.37 -10.01
N ARG A 9 -3.65 18.67 -8.71
CA ARG A 9 -4.78 19.36 -8.07
C ARG A 9 -4.99 20.77 -8.60
N ASN A 10 -3.93 21.43 -9.05
CA ASN A 10 -3.99 22.73 -9.72
C ASN A 10 -4.25 22.62 -11.24
N GLY A 11 -4.60 21.44 -11.77
CA GLY A 11 -5.12 21.30 -13.13
C GLY A 11 -4.07 21.36 -14.24
N ARG A 12 -2.78 21.15 -13.95
CA ARG A 12 -1.72 21.20 -14.97
C ARG A 12 -1.78 20.06 -15.98
N ILE A 13 -2.58 19.04 -15.68
CA ILE A 13 -2.90 17.93 -16.59
C ILE A 13 -4.38 17.95 -17.02
N GLY A 14 -5.08 19.08 -16.82
CA GLY A 14 -6.53 19.17 -17.04
C GLY A 14 -7.30 18.37 -15.98
N LYS A 15 -8.43 17.76 -16.38
CA LYS A 15 -9.24 16.95 -15.46
C LYS A 15 -8.62 15.56 -15.29
N LEU A 16 -8.21 15.23 -14.07
CA LEU A 16 -7.75 13.89 -13.71
C LEU A 16 -8.85 12.85 -13.97
N HIS A 17 -8.50 11.76 -14.66
CA HIS A 17 -9.44 10.66 -14.94
C HIS A 17 -8.86 9.28 -14.62
N THR A 18 -7.55 9.09 -14.76
CA THR A 18 -6.91 7.78 -14.53
C THR A 18 -5.67 7.92 -13.68
N VAL A 19 -5.50 7.00 -12.72
CA VAL A 19 -4.25 6.82 -11.98
C VAL A 19 -3.73 5.41 -12.18
N LYS A 20 -2.44 5.25 -12.48
CA LYS A 20 -1.78 3.94 -12.58
C LYS A 20 -0.68 3.83 -11.54
N ILE A 21 -0.69 2.75 -10.77
CA ILE A 21 0.28 2.49 -9.72
C ILE A 21 1.04 1.21 -10.04
N GLY A 22 2.37 1.31 -10.12
CA GLY A 22 3.26 0.16 -10.22
C GLY A 22 3.63 -0.39 -8.85
N LEU A 23 3.31 -1.67 -8.61
CA LEU A 23 3.70 -2.41 -7.41
C LEU A 23 4.17 -3.81 -7.80
N PRO A 24 5.28 -4.31 -7.24
CA PRO A 24 5.73 -5.68 -7.51
C PRO A 24 4.74 -6.72 -6.96
N GLY A 25 4.80 -7.94 -7.50
CA GLY A 25 4.27 -9.13 -6.84
C GLY A 25 5.35 -9.83 -6.01
N ASP A 26 4.98 -10.90 -5.31
CA ASP A 26 5.93 -11.74 -4.57
C ASP A 26 6.04 -13.15 -5.21
N PRO A 27 7.23 -13.78 -5.15
CA PRO A 27 7.39 -15.17 -5.55
C PRO A 27 6.84 -16.13 -4.48
N SER A 28 6.57 -17.38 -4.86
CA SER A 28 6.10 -18.44 -3.95
C SER A 28 7.10 -18.86 -2.86
N GLY A 29 8.38 -18.54 -3.05
CA GLY A 29 9.46 -19.07 -2.21
C GLY A 29 9.65 -20.59 -2.36
N PRO A 30 10.63 -21.16 -1.65
CA PRO A 30 10.85 -22.60 -1.61
C PRO A 30 9.88 -23.30 -0.65
N GLU A 31 9.81 -24.61 -0.75
CA GLU A 31 9.30 -25.45 0.34
C GLU A 31 10.21 -25.30 1.58
N ALA A 32 9.60 -25.20 2.75
CA ALA A 32 10.31 -24.92 3.99
C ALA A 32 9.87 -25.88 5.10
N PRO A 33 10.63 -26.94 5.40
CA PRO A 33 10.24 -27.89 6.43
C PRO A 33 10.31 -27.27 7.83
N GLU A 34 9.61 -27.92 8.77
CA GLU A 34 9.70 -27.65 10.20
C GLU A 34 11.14 -27.80 10.70
N MET A 35 11.52 -26.92 11.62
CA MET A 35 12.81 -26.98 12.29
C MET A 35 12.69 -26.57 13.77
N PRO A 36 13.68 -26.89 14.61
CA PRO A 36 13.67 -26.47 16.01
C PRO A 36 13.63 -24.96 16.16
N ILE A 37 12.84 -24.48 17.13
CA ILE A 37 12.78 -23.06 17.49
C ILE A 37 14.12 -22.65 18.14
N PRO A 38 14.77 -21.56 17.69
CA PRO A 38 15.98 -21.03 18.31
C PRO A 38 15.74 -20.63 19.77
N SER A 39 16.71 -20.89 20.64
CA SER A 39 16.56 -20.61 22.08
C SER A 39 16.42 -19.12 22.42
N ASN A 40 16.78 -18.23 21.49
CA ASN A 40 16.64 -16.78 21.61
C ASN A 40 15.30 -16.25 21.03
N LEU A 41 14.40 -17.11 20.55
CA LEU A 41 13.11 -16.72 19.98
C LEU A 41 11.96 -17.32 20.79
N ASN A 42 11.16 -16.45 21.42
CA ASN A 42 9.85 -16.86 21.92
C ASN A 42 8.86 -16.93 20.75
N TYR A 43 8.77 -18.10 20.12
CA TYR A 43 7.96 -18.26 18.91
C TYR A 43 6.46 -18.16 19.15
N ASP A 44 5.97 -18.63 20.31
CA ASP A 44 4.56 -18.48 20.69
C ASP A 44 4.14 -17.00 20.76
N MET A 45 4.96 -16.17 21.41
CA MET A 45 4.73 -14.72 21.46
C MET A 45 4.90 -14.06 20.10
N TRP A 46 5.85 -14.54 19.29
CA TRP A 46 6.06 -14.01 17.94
C TRP A 46 4.88 -14.27 17.00
N LEU A 47 4.27 -15.46 17.06
CA LEU A 47 3.05 -15.78 16.32
C LEU A 47 1.87 -14.88 16.74
N GLY A 48 1.83 -14.50 18.02
CA GLY A 48 0.81 -13.59 18.55
C GLY A 48 -0.61 -14.10 18.24
N SER A 49 -1.46 -13.23 17.69
CA SER A 49 -2.87 -13.54 17.38
C SER A 49 -3.07 -14.40 16.13
N THR A 50 -2.02 -14.75 15.40
CA THR A 50 -2.13 -15.61 14.21
C THR A 50 -2.27 -17.09 14.59
N PRO A 51 -2.76 -17.96 13.68
CA PRO A 51 -2.82 -19.40 13.91
C PRO A 51 -1.47 -20.01 14.27
N GLU A 52 -1.48 -21.10 15.04
CA GLU A 52 -0.27 -21.85 15.32
C GLU A 52 0.21 -22.57 14.06
N VAL A 53 1.48 -22.37 13.73
CA VAL A 53 2.18 -23.03 12.62
C VAL A 53 3.57 -23.44 13.08
N TYR A 54 4.19 -24.43 12.44
CA TYR A 54 5.54 -24.88 12.78
C TYR A 54 6.59 -23.76 12.64
N TYR A 55 7.75 -23.86 13.28
CA TYR A 55 8.82 -22.89 13.04
C TYR A 55 9.65 -23.25 11.79
N THR A 56 10.00 -22.25 11.00
CA THR A 56 11.04 -22.33 9.96
C THR A 56 11.66 -20.94 9.77
N GLU A 57 12.98 -20.84 9.69
CA GLU A 57 13.70 -19.55 9.68
C GLU A 57 13.23 -18.64 8.54
N ILE A 58 12.99 -19.22 7.36
CA ILE A 58 12.51 -18.49 6.18
C ILE A 58 11.10 -17.90 6.34
N ARG A 59 10.28 -18.37 7.30
CA ARG A 59 8.99 -17.74 7.64
C ARG A 59 9.18 -16.46 8.45
N VAL A 60 10.28 -16.35 9.18
CA VAL A 60 10.46 -15.35 10.22
C VAL A 60 11.44 -14.28 9.73
N HIS A 61 12.59 -14.12 10.40
CA HIS A 61 13.72 -13.29 10.01
C HIS A 61 15.00 -14.13 10.02
N PRO A 62 16.00 -13.81 9.17
CA PRO A 62 17.30 -14.45 9.23
C PRO A 62 17.94 -14.25 10.61
N GLN A 63 18.59 -15.27 11.17
CA GLN A 63 19.27 -15.13 12.46
C GLN A 63 20.62 -14.40 12.37
N ASN A 64 21.24 -14.39 11.19
CA ASN A 64 22.62 -13.93 11.02
C ASN A 64 22.75 -12.62 10.23
N ASP A 65 21.64 -12.03 9.78
CA ASP A 65 21.63 -10.77 9.04
C ASP A 65 20.28 -10.03 9.16
N TYR A 66 20.22 -8.84 8.56
CA TYR A 66 19.02 -7.99 8.49
C TYR A 66 18.29 -8.12 7.15
N GLY A 67 18.39 -9.29 6.53
CA GLY A 67 17.72 -9.63 5.29
C GLY A 67 16.20 -9.55 5.43
N ARG A 68 15.53 -9.49 4.28
CA ARG A 68 14.09 -9.29 4.23
C ARG A 68 13.35 -10.45 4.92
N PRO A 69 12.48 -10.18 5.90
CA PRO A 69 11.78 -11.24 6.61
C PRO A 69 10.69 -11.87 5.73
N GLY A 70 10.52 -13.18 5.85
CA GLY A 70 9.57 -13.93 5.01
C GLY A 70 8.12 -13.84 5.46
N TRP A 71 7.86 -13.41 6.71
CA TRP A 71 6.50 -13.33 7.25
C TRP A 71 5.61 -12.38 6.44
N LEU A 72 6.21 -11.33 5.85
CA LEU A 72 5.53 -10.37 4.98
C LEU A 72 4.82 -11.04 3.79
N ARG A 73 5.29 -12.23 3.40
CA ARG A 73 4.79 -13.02 2.27
C ARG A 73 4.00 -14.26 2.67
N CYS A 74 3.71 -14.43 3.96
CA CYS A 74 2.75 -15.42 4.41
C CYS A 74 1.47 -14.66 4.78
N GLU A 75 0.36 -14.95 4.10
CA GLU A 75 -0.90 -14.22 4.18
C GLU A 75 -1.35 -14.05 5.63
N GLN A 76 -1.11 -15.04 6.49
CA GLN A 76 -1.44 -14.99 7.91
C GLN A 76 -0.83 -13.79 8.66
N PHE A 77 0.34 -13.29 8.24
CA PHE A 77 1.03 -12.15 8.86
C PHE A 77 1.01 -10.87 8.01
N GLY A 78 0.96 -11.00 6.68
CA GLY A 78 0.96 -9.85 5.76
C GLY A 78 0.45 -10.24 4.38
N ALA A 79 -0.05 -9.29 3.59
CA ALA A 79 -0.63 -9.57 2.27
C ALA A 79 0.38 -9.41 1.12
N GLY A 80 1.69 -9.41 1.41
CA GLY A 80 2.71 -9.19 0.39
C GLY A 80 2.82 -7.73 -0.04
N MET A 81 3.31 -7.51 -1.26
CA MET A 81 3.69 -6.19 -1.77
C MET A 81 2.52 -5.22 -1.93
N ILE A 82 1.28 -5.72 -2.09
CA ILE A 82 0.09 -4.86 -2.07
C ILE A 82 -0.07 -4.12 -0.75
N THR A 83 0.34 -4.71 0.38
CA THR A 83 0.37 -4.03 1.69
C THR A 83 1.74 -3.42 2.00
N GLY A 84 2.84 -4.06 1.55
CA GLY A 84 4.19 -3.61 1.84
C GLY A 84 4.57 -2.32 1.11
N TRP A 85 4.28 -2.23 -0.20
CA TRP A 85 4.52 -1.03 -1.00
C TRP A 85 3.24 -0.27 -1.32
N GLY A 86 2.09 -0.94 -1.38
CA GLY A 86 0.83 -0.28 -1.68
C GLY A 86 0.53 0.84 -0.70
N GLN A 87 0.82 0.69 0.59
CA GLN A 87 0.60 1.75 1.58
C GLN A 87 1.28 3.07 1.17
N HIS A 88 2.50 3.00 0.65
CA HIS A 88 3.24 4.19 0.22
C HIS A 88 2.63 4.84 -1.02
N HIS A 89 2.27 4.04 -2.02
CA HIS A 89 1.77 4.57 -3.28
C HIS A 89 0.30 4.94 -3.24
N PHE A 90 -0.56 4.21 -2.51
CA PHE A 90 -1.96 4.55 -2.36
C PHE A 90 -2.14 5.84 -1.54
N ASP A 91 -1.38 6.02 -0.45
CA ASP A 91 -1.36 7.27 0.31
C ASP A 91 -0.94 8.44 -0.58
N SER A 92 0.21 8.33 -1.25
CA SER A 92 0.69 9.38 -2.15
C SER A 92 -0.21 9.62 -3.36
N ALA A 93 -0.92 8.61 -3.85
CA ALA A 93 -1.89 8.74 -4.94
C ALA A 93 -3.13 9.50 -4.49
N ALA A 94 -3.62 9.21 -3.28
CA ALA A 94 -4.76 9.89 -2.70
C ALA A 94 -4.55 11.42 -2.62
N TRP A 95 -3.31 11.88 -2.41
CA TRP A 95 -2.97 13.31 -2.43
C TRP A 95 -3.26 13.95 -3.79
N GLY A 96 -2.91 13.29 -4.89
CA GLY A 96 -3.17 13.81 -6.24
C GLY A 96 -4.64 13.65 -6.66
N MET A 97 -5.33 12.66 -6.10
CA MET A 97 -6.74 12.37 -6.39
C MET A 97 -7.72 13.18 -5.56
N ASP A 98 -7.27 13.83 -4.47
CA ASP A 98 -8.12 14.48 -3.46
C ASP A 98 -9.09 13.47 -2.80
N THR A 99 -8.52 12.36 -2.32
CA THR A 99 -9.28 11.24 -1.72
C THR A 99 -8.69 10.72 -0.41
N GLU A 100 -7.86 11.51 0.27
CA GLU A 100 -7.08 11.13 1.46
C GLU A 100 -7.95 10.67 2.64
N LEU A 101 -9.21 11.12 2.69
CA LEU A 101 -10.19 10.82 3.75
C LEU A 101 -11.34 9.91 3.27
N THR A 102 -11.19 9.28 2.11
CA THR A 102 -12.19 8.34 1.56
C THR A 102 -11.50 7.15 0.87
N GLY A 103 -12.26 6.33 0.17
CA GLY A 103 -11.76 5.18 -0.58
C GLY A 103 -12.54 4.97 -1.88
N PRO A 104 -12.21 3.92 -2.64
CA PRO A 104 -12.94 3.60 -3.86
C PRO A 104 -14.37 3.16 -3.54
N ILE A 105 -15.31 3.37 -4.45
CA ILE A 105 -16.69 2.86 -4.35
C ILE A 105 -16.82 1.44 -4.92
N SER A 106 -15.80 0.96 -5.63
CA SER A 106 -15.73 -0.43 -6.07
C SER A 106 -14.30 -0.86 -6.37
N VAL A 107 -14.06 -2.16 -6.24
CA VAL A 107 -12.79 -2.82 -6.55
C VAL A 107 -13.06 -4.14 -7.25
N GLU A 108 -12.26 -4.42 -8.27
CA GLU A 108 -12.22 -5.71 -8.97
C GLU A 108 -10.77 -6.05 -9.30
N ALA A 109 -10.42 -7.32 -9.26
CA ALA A 109 -9.05 -7.73 -9.54
C ALA A 109 -8.96 -9.11 -10.18
N VAL A 110 -7.81 -9.33 -10.82
CA VAL A 110 -7.33 -10.65 -11.22
C VAL A 110 -5.93 -10.82 -10.67
N ALA A 111 -5.62 -12.01 -10.15
CA ALA A 111 -4.30 -12.32 -9.63
C ALA A 111 -3.96 -13.80 -9.79
N GLN A 112 -2.66 -14.08 -9.77
CA GLN A 112 -2.12 -15.42 -9.60
C GLN A 112 -1.63 -15.58 -8.16
N PHE A 113 -1.99 -16.70 -7.55
CA PHE A 113 -1.47 -17.09 -6.24
C PHE A 113 -0.57 -18.32 -6.37
N PRO A 114 0.49 -18.41 -5.55
CA PRO A 114 1.31 -19.61 -5.42
C PRO A 114 0.48 -20.88 -5.21
N LYS A 115 0.92 -21.99 -5.82
CA LYS A 115 0.31 -23.33 -5.65
C LYS A 115 1.16 -24.29 -4.80
N SER A 116 2.36 -23.85 -4.43
CA SER A 116 3.38 -24.57 -3.67
C SER A 116 4.33 -23.54 -3.06
N GLY A 117 5.21 -23.97 -2.16
CA GLY A 117 6.12 -23.11 -1.44
C GLY A 117 5.51 -22.52 -0.18
N LEU A 118 6.37 -21.93 0.65
CA LEU A 118 5.98 -21.35 1.94
C LEU A 118 5.19 -20.05 1.81
N TRP A 119 5.50 -19.22 0.80
CA TRP A 119 4.91 -17.90 0.65
C TRP A 119 3.68 -17.99 -0.25
N ASP A 120 2.55 -17.46 0.23
CA ASP A 120 1.20 -17.72 -0.30
C ASP A 120 0.43 -16.41 -0.63
N VAL A 121 1.13 -15.28 -0.69
CA VAL A 121 0.59 -13.99 -1.13
C VAL A 121 0.61 -13.85 -2.66
N HIS A 122 0.04 -12.75 -3.18
CA HIS A 122 -0.16 -12.59 -4.62
C HIS A 122 1.17 -12.50 -5.41
N GLY A 123 1.19 -13.16 -6.58
CA GLY A 123 2.17 -12.97 -7.63
C GLY A 123 1.70 -11.87 -8.60
N ASP A 124 1.67 -12.17 -9.90
CA ASP A 124 1.16 -11.28 -10.94
C ASP A 124 -0.31 -10.93 -10.72
N PHE A 125 -0.64 -9.65 -10.90
CA PHE A 125 -1.98 -9.15 -10.60
C PHE A 125 -2.33 -7.87 -11.39
N MET A 126 -3.62 -7.57 -11.44
CA MET A 126 -4.18 -6.29 -11.87
C MET A 126 -5.39 -5.99 -10.99
N VAL A 127 -5.38 -4.84 -10.31
CA VAL A 127 -6.51 -4.29 -9.57
C VAL A 127 -7.04 -3.08 -10.31
N LYS A 128 -8.35 -2.95 -10.36
CA LYS A 128 -9.06 -1.76 -10.79
C LYS A 128 -9.96 -1.27 -9.65
N ALA A 129 -9.84 0.00 -9.31
CA ALA A 129 -10.63 0.67 -8.29
C ALA A 129 -11.29 1.92 -8.89
N GLU A 130 -12.58 2.12 -8.61
CA GLU A 130 -13.33 3.29 -9.07
C GLU A 130 -13.65 4.19 -7.88
N TYR A 131 -13.50 5.51 -8.02
CA TYR A 131 -13.78 6.50 -6.98
C TYR A 131 -15.02 7.34 -7.32
N GLU A 132 -15.66 7.91 -6.29
CA GLU A 132 -16.86 8.73 -6.44
C GLU A 132 -16.62 10.00 -7.29
N ASN A 133 -15.42 10.57 -7.23
CA ASN A 133 -15.02 11.72 -8.05
C ASN A 133 -14.81 11.38 -9.54
N GLY A 134 -15.03 10.12 -9.95
CA GLY A 134 -14.92 9.64 -11.32
C GLY A 134 -13.50 9.23 -11.74
N VAL A 135 -12.54 9.18 -10.82
CA VAL A 135 -11.19 8.68 -11.09
C VAL A 135 -11.19 7.15 -11.07
N THR A 136 -10.59 6.55 -12.10
CA THR A 136 -10.28 5.11 -12.12
C THR A 136 -8.81 4.88 -11.79
N MET A 137 -8.53 4.09 -10.76
CA MET A 137 -7.19 3.70 -10.36
C MET A 137 -6.90 2.26 -10.79
N TYR A 138 -5.76 2.04 -11.44
CA TYR A 138 -5.24 0.72 -11.81
C TYR A 138 -3.95 0.44 -11.03
N THR A 139 -3.79 -0.79 -10.54
CA THR A 139 -2.59 -1.21 -9.80
C THR A 139 -2.11 -2.56 -10.29
N SER A 140 -0.84 -2.64 -10.69
CA SER A 140 -0.25 -3.86 -11.24
C SER A 140 1.27 -3.82 -11.25
N GLY A 141 1.91 -4.99 -11.24
CA GLY A 141 3.35 -5.13 -11.52
C GLY A 141 3.74 -4.83 -12.98
N GLY A 142 2.76 -4.72 -13.89
CA GLY A 142 2.99 -4.33 -15.28
C GLY A 142 3.28 -2.83 -15.48
N TYR A 143 3.13 -2.00 -14.45
CA TYR A 143 3.43 -0.56 -14.52
C TYR A 143 4.78 -0.24 -13.86
N PRO A 144 5.47 0.84 -14.29
CA PRO A 144 6.67 1.32 -13.61
C PRO A 144 6.38 1.60 -12.13
N ASN A 145 7.30 1.20 -11.24
CA ASN A 145 7.17 1.44 -9.80
C ASN A 145 7.06 2.95 -9.52
N GLY A 146 5.89 3.36 -9.04
CA GLY A 146 5.53 4.77 -8.89
C GLY A 146 4.06 4.99 -9.21
N ILE A 147 3.70 6.25 -9.38
CA ILE A 147 2.33 6.72 -9.60
C ILE A 147 2.31 7.56 -10.87
N ARG A 148 1.43 7.22 -11.80
CA ARG A 148 1.15 8.01 -13.00
C ARG A 148 -0.27 8.58 -12.90
N TYR A 149 -0.36 9.89 -12.90
CA TYR A 149 -1.62 10.64 -13.02
C TYR A 149 -1.85 10.96 -14.49
N GLU A 150 -3.02 10.62 -15.01
CA GLU A 150 -3.43 10.92 -16.40
C GLU A 150 -4.71 11.77 -16.36
N GLY A 151 -4.63 12.94 -16.98
CA GLY A 151 -5.72 13.88 -17.14
C GLY A 151 -5.95 14.23 -18.60
N THR A 152 -6.95 15.05 -18.86
CA THR A 152 -7.37 15.41 -20.23
C THR A 152 -6.29 16.09 -21.06
N ASP A 153 -5.36 16.79 -20.41
CA ASP A 153 -4.40 17.67 -21.08
C ASP A 153 -2.95 17.15 -20.95
N GLY A 154 -2.75 16.03 -20.26
CA GLY A 154 -1.41 15.47 -20.07
C GLY A 154 -1.32 14.40 -18.97
N TRP A 155 -0.08 14.04 -18.64
CA TRP A 155 0.21 13.10 -17.56
C TRP A 155 1.43 13.53 -16.76
N ILE A 156 1.47 13.13 -15.50
CA ILE A 156 2.64 13.25 -14.60
C ILE A 156 2.93 11.86 -14.03
N PHE A 157 4.19 11.44 -14.07
CA PHE A 157 4.69 10.26 -13.37
C PHE A 157 5.59 10.70 -12.22
N VAL A 158 5.43 10.08 -11.05
CA VAL A 158 6.26 10.32 -9.87
C VAL A 158 6.60 9.01 -9.16
N SER A 159 7.85 8.86 -8.75
CA SER A 159 8.33 7.73 -7.95
C SER A 159 9.30 8.21 -6.86
N ARG A 160 9.82 7.28 -6.06
CA ARG A 160 10.92 7.55 -5.13
C ARG A 160 12.27 7.76 -5.83
N GLY A 161 12.35 7.53 -7.15
CA GLY A 161 13.63 7.46 -7.85
C GLY A 161 14.54 6.42 -7.21
N ASN A 162 15.81 6.79 -6.98
CA ASN A 162 16.80 5.92 -6.35
C ASN A 162 16.79 5.99 -4.81
N TYR A 163 15.80 6.65 -4.19
CA TYR A 163 15.73 6.76 -2.73
C TYR A 163 15.36 5.43 -2.08
N VAL A 164 16.15 5.05 -1.07
CA VAL A 164 16.03 3.81 -0.30
C VAL A 164 15.83 4.21 1.17
N ALA A 165 14.66 3.91 1.74
CA ALA A 165 14.35 4.16 3.15
C ALA A 165 14.92 3.05 4.06
N SER A 166 14.94 1.81 3.55
CA SER A 166 15.51 0.65 4.22
C SER A 166 16.36 -0.17 3.25
N ALA A 167 17.38 -0.89 3.75
CA ALA A 167 18.20 -1.78 2.92
C ALA A 167 17.41 -2.88 2.18
N SER A 168 16.14 -3.11 2.56
CA SER A 168 15.27 -4.12 1.96
C SER A 168 14.34 -3.58 0.87
N ASP A 169 14.41 -2.29 0.56
CA ASP A 169 13.55 -1.66 -0.44
C ASP A 169 13.91 -2.16 -1.86
N PRO A 170 12.94 -2.67 -2.65
CA PRO A 170 13.13 -3.12 -4.02
C PRO A 170 13.30 -1.95 -5.01
N VAL A 171 14.38 -1.18 -4.87
CA VAL A 171 14.74 -0.10 -5.80
C VAL A 171 15.74 -0.63 -6.83
N ASP A 172 15.33 -0.69 -8.09
CA ASP A 172 16.24 -1.02 -9.19
C ASP A 172 17.12 0.20 -9.52
N GLN A 173 18.36 0.20 -9.02
CA GLN A 173 19.33 1.27 -9.27
C GLN A 173 19.75 1.40 -10.75
N LYS A 174 19.45 0.41 -11.61
CA LYS A 174 19.79 0.42 -13.04
C LYS A 174 18.64 0.93 -13.91
N ALA A 175 17.40 0.87 -13.43
CA ALA A 175 16.24 1.43 -14.10
C ALA A 175 16.17 2.95 -13.83
N ASN A 176 16.87 3.74 -14.65
CA ASN A 176 16.81 5.20 -14.62
C ASN A 176 15.44 5.73 -15.13
N ALA A 177 14.33 5.38 -14.46
CA ALA A 177 13.09 6.12 -14.59
C ALA A 177 13.29 7.44 -13.84
N ARG A 178 13.07 8.58 -14.51
CA ARG A 178 13.07 9.87 -13.83
C ARG A 178 12.09 9.81 -12.67
N ALA A 179 12.53 10.21 -11.48
CA ALA A 179 11.70 10.22 -10.27
C ALA A 179 10.47 11.13 -10.41
N LEU A 180 10.52 12.07 -11.36
CA LEU A 180 9.43 12.93 -11.76
C LEU A 180 9.52 13.15 -13.27
N ASP A 181 8.45 12.88 -13.99
CA ASP A 181 8.36 13.05 -15.46
C ASP A 181 6.95 13.48 -15.87
N ALA A 182 6.80 14.05 -17.06
CA ALA A 182 5.50 14.51 -17.55
C ALA A 182 5.40 14.43 -19.08
N SER A 183 4.17 14.48 -19.59
CA SER A 183 3.89 14.53 -21.04
C SER A 183 4.50 15.76 -21.73
N ASP A 184 4.52 16.90 -21.03
CA ASP A 184 5.18 18.13 -21.45
C ASP A 184 6.08 18.59 -20.29
N PRO A 185 7.41 18.74 -20.50
CA PRO A 185 8.32 19.26 -19.48
C PRO A 185 7.88 20.60 -18.87
N LYS A 186 7.12 21.43 -19.60
CA LYS A 186 6.58 22.70 -19.10
C LYS A 186 5.64 22.54 -17.92
N ILE A 187 5.00 21.37 -17.78
CA ILE A 187 4.17 21.04 -16.62
C ILE A 187 5.02 21.07 -15.34
N LEU A 188 6.22 20.47 -15.39
CA LEU A 188 7.12 20.35 -14.26
C LEU A 188 7.87 21.65 -13.93
N THR A 189 7.97 22.57 -14.88
CA THR A 189 8.57 23.89 -14.66
C THR A 189 7.50 24.96 -14.46
N SER A 190 6.22 24.59 -14.37
CA SER A 190 5.15 25.54 -14.12
C SER A 190 5.20 26.04 -12.68
N GLU A 191 4.89 27.32 -12.51
CA GLU A 191 4.79 27.93 -11.18
C GLU A 191 3.43 27.61 -10.57
N ILE A 192 3.44 27.27 -9.28
CA ILE A 192 2.24 27.19 -8.44
C ILE A 192 2.17 28.51 -7.69
N GLY A 193 1.21 29.36 -8.05
CA GLY A 193 1.03 30.67 -7.47
C GLY A 193 0.62 30.61 -6.00
N GLU A 194 0.83 31.72 -5.28
CA GLU A 194 0.58 31.80 -3.83
C GLU A 194 -0.87 31.46 -3.42
N ASN A 195 -1.84 31.73 -4.30
CA ASN A 195 -3.26 31.49 -4.05
C ASN A 195 -3.77 30.14 -4.59
N GLU A 196 -2.88 29.31 -5.13
CA GLU A 196 -3.22 27.98 -5.63
C GLU A 196 -3.13 26.93 -4.51
N ILE A 197 -3.48 25.68 -4.80
CA ILE A 197 -3.46 24.60 -3.80
C ILE A 197 -2.02 24.27 -3.44
N HIS A 198 -1.69 24.45 -2.16
CA HIS A 198 -0.44 23.99 -1.53
C HIS A 198 -0.79 22.92 -0.50
N LEU A 199 -0.22 21.72 -0.67
CA LEU A 199 -0.37 20.63 0.28
C LEU A 199 0.55 20.83 1.49
N TYR A 200 0.24 20.17 2.60
CA TYR A 200 1.03 20.28 3.82
C TYR A 200 2.51 19.95 3.54
N GLU A 201 3.39 20.92 3.79
CA GLU A 201 4.82 20.76 3.62
C GLU A 201 5.51 20.37 4.93
N SER A 202 6.42 19.40 4.85
CA SER A 202 7.30 19.03 5.95
C SER A 202 8.63 18.51 5.42
N ASP A 203 9.72 19.10 5.90
CA ASP A 203 11.08 18.68 5.58
C ASP A 203 11.52 17.45 6.40
N ASN A 204 10.84 17.17 7.51
CA ASN A 204 11.18 16.08 8.41
C ASN A 204 9.95 15.60 9.20
N GLN A 205 9.55 14.34 8.97
CA GLN A 205 8.37 13.76 9.61
C GLN A 205 8.51 13.62 11.14
N HIS A 206 9.70 13.31 11.66
CA HIS A 206 9.92 13.21 13.11
C HIS A 206 9.83 14.59 13.78
N GLY A 207 10.42 15.61 13.16
CA GLY A 207 10.32 17.00 13.62
C GLY A 207 8.86 17.47 13.61
N ASN A 208 8.15 17.23 12.50
CA ASN A 208 6.72 17.54 12.39
C ASN A 208 5.89 16.87 13.49
N TRP A 209 6.14 15.59 13.78
CA TRP A 209 5.43 14.89 14.85
C TRP A 209 5.66 15.54 16.22
N LEU A 210 6.91 15.91 16.56
CA LEU A 210 7.23 16.60 17.81
C LEU A 210 6.57 17.98 17.91
N ASP A 211 6.52 18.72 16.80
CA ASP A 211 5.86 20.02 16.75
C ASP A 211 4.34 19.89 16.89
N CYS A 212 3.75 18.87 16.28
CA CYS A 212 2.33 18.56 16.42
C CYS A 212 1.96 18.15 17.84
N ILE A 213 2.83 17.43 18.57
CA ILE A 213 2.65 17.16 20.01
C ILE A 213 2.58 18.47 20.81
N LYS A 214 3.51 19.40 20.55
CA LYS A 214 3.57 20.68 21.29
C LYS A 214 2.38 21.58 20.97
N THR A 215 2.04 21.67 19.69
CA THR A 215 1.01 22.59 19.18
C THR A 215 -0.40 22.02 19.22
N ARG A 216 -0.53 20.71 19.46
CA ARG A 216 -1.80 19.95 19.40
C ARG A 216 -2.48 19.99 18.03
N LYS A 217 -1.71 20.19 16.96
CA LYS A 217 -2.16 20.09 15.57
C LYS A 217 -1.99 18.66 15.06
N GLU A 218 -2.63 18.35 13.94
CA GLU A 218 -2.42 17.06 13.25
C GLU A 218 -1.05 17.02 12.56
N PRO A 219 -0.37 15.87 12.53
CA PRO A 219 0.85 15.69 11.75
C PRO A 219 0.56 15.65 10.25
N ILE A 220 1.60 15.73 9.42
CA ILE A 220 1.51 15.60 7.95
C ILE A 220 0.87 14.28 7.50
N SER A 221 0.97 13.24 8.33
CA SER A 221 0.32 11.94 8.09
C SER A 221 -0.56 11.58 9.30
N PRO A 222 -1.78 12.14 9.39
CA PRO A 222 -2.75 11.78 10.42
C PRO A 222 -3.13 10.29 10.35
N VAL A 223 -3.57 9.74 11.48
CA VAL A 223 -3.93 8.31 11.59
C VAL A 223 -5.03 7.91 10.60
N GLU A 224 -6.00 8.80 10.36
CA GLU A 224 -7.11 8.54 9.45
C GLU A 224 -6.63 8.34 8.00
N MET A 225 -5.75 9.21 7.49
CA MET A 225 -5.20 9.06 6.14
C MET A 225 -4.42 7.75 5.98
N GLY A 226 -3.61 7.41 7.00
CA GLY A 226 -2.90 6.14 7.05
C GLY A 226 -3.83 4.92 7.04
N HIS A 227 -4.95 4.99 7.77
CA HIS A 227 -5.99 3.96 7.79
C HIS A 227 -6.69 3.81 6.44
N ARG A 228 -7.02 4.92 5.75
CA ARG A 228 -7.66 4.88 4.43
C ARG A 228 -6.76 4.25 3.37
N ALA A 229 -5.48 4.60 3.33
CA ALA A 229 -4.51 3.96 2.44
C ALA A 229 -4.39 2.45 2.73
N CYS A 230 -4.39 2.05 4.00
CA CYS A 230 -4.30 0.66 4.41
C CYS A 230 -5.54 -0.13 3.99
N SER A 231 -6.72 0.47 4.16
CA SER A 231 -7.99 -0.10 3.72
C SER A 231 -7.98 -0.40 2.21
N VAL A 232 -7.46 0.51 1.38
CA VAL A 232 -7.30 0.28 -0.07
C VAL A 232 -6.39 -0.92 -0.36
N CYS A 233 -5.29 -1.09 0.37
CA CYS A 233 -4.42 -2.26 0.23
C CYS A 233 -5.18 -3.57 0.50
N LEU A 234 -5.92 -3.60 1.62
CA LEU A 234 -6.61 -4.80 2.09
C LEU A 234 -7.78 -5.18 1.19
N ILE A 235 -8.63 -4.22 0.78
CA ILE A 235 -9.75 -4.51 -0.11
C ILE A 235 -9.27 -4.90 -1.52
N SER A 236 -8.11 -4.37 -1.96
CA SER A 236 -7.47 -4.79 -3.20
C SER A 236 -7.02 -6.24 -3.14
N HIS A 237 -6.38 -6.65 -2.05
CA HIS A 237 -6.01 -8.05 -1.80
C HIS A 237 -7.24 -8.97 -1.72
N ILE A 238 -8.33 -8.54 -1.06
CA ILE A 238 -9.58 -9.31 -1.01
C ILE A 238 -10.18 -9.48 -2.41
N ALA A 239 -10.19 -8.42 -3.23
CA ALA A 239 -10.68 -8.47 -4.61
C ALA A 239 -9.88 -9.45 -5.48
N MET A 240 -8.60 -9.70 -5.17
CA MET A 240 -7.80 -10.72 -5.88
C MET A 240 -8.30 -12.15 -5.62
N LYS A 241 -8.98 -12.38 -4.49
CA LYS A 241 -9.46 -13.70 -4.06
C LYS A 241 -10.94 -13.92 -4.40
N VAL A 242 -11.71 -12.86 -4.54
CA VAL A 242 -13.16 -12.91 -4.77
C VAL A 242 -13.47 -12.52 -6.22
N PRO A 243 -14.01 -13.41 -7.06
CA PRO A 243 -14.31 -13.11 -8.45
C PRO A 243 -15.34 -11.99 -8.62
N GLY A 244 -15.13 -11.15 -9.62
CA GLY A 244 -16.06 -10.11 -10.05
C GLY A 244 -15.87 -8.78 -9.33
N LYS A 245 -16.84 -7.89 -9.55
CA LYS A 245 -16.80 -6.51 -9.03
C LYS A 245 -17.40 -6.42 -7.62
N LEU A 246 -16.59 -6.00 -6.66
CA LEU A 246 -17.01 -5.74 -5.30
C LEU A 246 -17.38 -4.26 -5.14
N LEU A 247 -18.55 -3.98 -4.56
CA LEU A 247 -19.02 -2.63 -4.26
C LEU A 247 -18.62 -2.29 -2.82
N TRP A 248 -17.80 -1.26 -2.63
CA TRP A 248 -17.29 -0.85 -1.33
C TRP A 248 -17.99 0.42 -0.85
N ASP A 249 -18.43 0.42 0.40
CA ASP A 249 -18.90 1.62 1.09
C ASP A 249 -17.73 2.17 1.93
N PRO A 250 -17.02 3.22 1.49
CA PRO A 250 -15.87 3.75 2.23
C PRO A 250 -16.26 4.42 3.55
N ALA A 251 -17.52 4.82 3.73
CA ALA A 251 -17.97 5.39 4.99
C ALA A 251 -18.22 4.30 6.05
N LYS A 252 -18.78 3.15 5.65
CA LYS A 252 -19.06 2.01 6.54
C LYS A 252 -17.95 0.95 6.58
N GLU A 253 -16.99 1.06 5.67
CA GLU A 253 -15.89 0.13 5.48
C GLU A 253 -16.36 -1.33 5.32
N ARG A 254 -17.32 -1.51 4.41
CA ARG A 254 -17.94 -2.81 4.12
C ARG A 254 -18.23 -2.99 2.64
N PHE A 255 -18.13 -4.22 2.15
CA PHE A 255 -18.63 -4.59 0.84
C PHE A 255 -20.17 -4.72 0.87
N LEU A 256 -20.84 -4.02 -0.03
CA LEU A 256 -22.31 -3.98 -0.12
C LEU A 256 -22.90 -5.24 -0.75
N ASN A 257 -22.10 -5.99 -1.51
CA ASN A 257 -22.59 -7.08 -2.37
C ASN A 257 -21.88 -8.43 -2.15
N SER A 258 -21.08 -8.61 -1.09
CA SER A 258 -20.38 -9.87 -0.84
C SER A 258 -20.09 -10.11 0.64
N ASP A 259 -20.87 -10.98 1.27
CA ASP A 259 -20.58 -11.44 2.64
C ASP A 259 -19.30 -12.28 2.71
N TRP A 260 -18.96 -12.98 1.63
CA TRP A 260 -17.68 -13.69 1.55
C TRP A 260 -16.49 -12.73 1.61
N ALA A 261 -16.53 -11.62 0.87
CA ALA A 261 -15.50 -10.59 0.96
C ALA A 261 -15.48 -9.93 2.35
N ASN A 262 -16.65 -9.64 2.94
CA ASN A 262 -16.76 -9.10 4.30
C ASN A 262 -16.16 -10.04 5.36
N SER A 263 -16.26 -11.36 5.16
CA SER A 263 -15.66 -12.34 6.08
C SER A 263 -14.13 -12.25 6.13
N MET A 264 -13.49 -11.64 5.12
CA MET A 264 -12.04 -11.46 5.04
C MET A 264 -11.55 -10.12 5.61
N LEU A 265 -12.46 -9.20 5.98
CA LEU A 265 -12.09 -7.92 6.62
C LEU A 265 -11.52 -8.10 8.03
N ARG A 266 -11.71 -9.30 8.62
CA ARG A 266 -11.17 -9.67 9.92
C ARG A 266 -10.66 -11.10 9.88
N ARG A 267 -9.68 -11.40 10.73
CA ARG A 267 -9.11 -12.73 10.92
C ARG A 267 -9.47 -13.27 12.31
N PRO A 268 -9.63 -14.60 12.46
CA PRO A 268 -9.67 -15.22 13.78
C PRO A 268 -8.39 -14.86 14.57
N GLN A 269 -8.54 -14.60 15.87
CA GLN A 269 -7.44 -14.27 16.76
C GLN A 269 -7.18 -15.44 17.71
N ARG A 270 -5.92 -15.83 17.90
CA ARG A 270 -5.52 -16.94 18.77
C ARG A 270 -5.37 -16.48 20.23
N TYR A 271 -6.22 -16.99 21.13
CA TYR A 271 -6.11 -16.74 22.58
C TYR A 271 -4.71 -17.12 23.12
N PRO A 272 -4.12 -16.35 24.06
CA PRO A 272 -4.64 -15.13 24.69
C PRO A 272 -4.38 -13.85 23.90
N TYR A 273 -3.84 -13.96 22.69
CA TYR A 273 -3.42 -12.82 21.87
C TYR A 273 -4.57 -12.27 21.02
N GLY A 274 -4.61 -10.94 20.88
CA GLY A 274 -5.57 -10.26 20.03
C GLY A 274 -6.51 -9.33 20.80
N THR A 275 -7.08 -8.38 20.07
CA THR A 275 -7.99 -7.35 20.58
C THR A 275 -9.31 -7.92 21.10
N ASP A 276 -9.71 -9.11 20.67
CA ASP A 276 -10.94 -9.78 21.11
C ASP A 276 -10.91 -10.22 22.58
N TYR A 277 -9.71 -10.34 23.15
CA TYR A 277 -9.49 -10.83 24.51
C TYR A 277 -9.07 -9.73 25.48
N ILE A 278 -8.94 -8.49 24.99
CA ILE A 278 -8.65 -7.33 25.83
C ILE A 278 -9.95 -6.93 26.55
N LYS A 279 -9.91 -6.98 27.88
CA LYS A 279 -10.94 -6.35 28.70
C LYS A 279 -10.61 -4.86 28.79
N MET A 280 -11.35 -4.03 28.07
CA MET A 280 -11.31 -2.57 28.20
C MET A 280 -12.06 -2.12 29.46
#